data_AF-A0A2V5GZL2-F1
#
_entry.id   AF-A0A2V5GZL2-F1
#
_cell.length_a   1.000
_cell.length_b   1.000
_cell.length_c   1.000
_cell.angle_alpha   90.00
_cell.angle_beta   90.00
_cell.angle_gamma   90.00
#
_symmetry.space_group_name_H-M   'P 1'
#
loop_
_entity.id
_entity.type
_entity.pdbx_description
1 polymer ?
#
loop_
_entity_poly.entity_id
_entity_poly.type
_entity_poly.pdbx_seq_one_letter_code
_entity_poly.pdbx_strand_id
1 'polypeptide(L)'
;MDNAVCGPQVPGTLEPTNMTVSNWTNLNPCPLNACCDVWGQCGITDEFCTDDPADTGAPGTAKNGTNGCISNCGTNITNNEDKPSQVRRIGYFEAWNLDRACLHMDISKFQGSDYYTHVHWAFANVTTDWAVDVSGYQGQFDGLLNLTGISRILSFGGWGFSTTGYTYSIFRTGVQAANRQTFAQNVVNFIVDNDLDGVDFDWEYPGAQDIPGVPADSVESPQNYLEFLKIVRDLLPSSKSVSIAAPASYWYLRAFPIKEMADVVDYIVYMTYNLHGQWDYNRTYADPGCPNGGCLRSQVNKTETEYALSMITKAGVPAKQVVAGLAMYGRSFKMAEANCTGPECLFTGPDSGADAGECTQTPGYLANYEIYEILVQAENPDLYGNISITQYYDEGDVLIYNETNWMSWLGPSSYAAQQSWTDGLNFGGTSDWAVDLNETYSN
;
A
#
# COMPACT_ATOMS: atom_id res chain seq x y z
N MET A 1 33.24 3.12 2.30
CA MET A 1 32.33 3.82 3.24
C MET A 1 31.88 2.77 4.23
N ASP A 2 31.97 3.04 5.54
CA ASP A 2 31.83 1.99 6.54
C ASP A 2 30.38 1.48 6.69
N ASN A 3 29.41 2.22 6.16
CA ASN A 3 27.97 1.93 6.22
C ASN A 3 27.35 1.61 4.84
N ALA A 4 28.13 1.35 3.80
CA ALA A 4 27.59 0.96 2.49
C ALA A 4 26.90 -0.40 2.58
N VAL A 5 25.70 -0.50 2.02
CA VAL A 5 24.85 -1.69 1.97
C VAL A 5 24.70 -2.26 0.56
N CYS A 6 25.06 -1.51 -0.47
CA CYS A 6 25.06 -1.96 -1.85
C CYS A 6 26.29 -1.53 -2.64
N GLY A 7 26.49 -2.19 -3.79
CA GLY A 7 27.57 -1.85 -4.70
C GLY A 7 28.95 -2.31 -4.24
N PRO A 8 30.01 -1.91 -4.97
CA PRO A 8 31.39 -2.27 -4.67
C PRO A 8 31.95 -1.64 -3.38
N GLN A 9 31.31 -0.59 -2.86
CA GLN A 9 31.76 0.13 -1.66
C GLN A 9 31.47 -0.61 -0.35
N VAL A 10 30.67 -1.69 -0.39
CA VAL A 10 30.34 -2.51 0.77
C VAL A 10 31.62 -3.09 1.39
N PRO A 11 31.87 -2.90 2.69
CA PRO A 11 33.05 -3.42 3.36
C PRO A 11 33.22 -4.94 3.17
N GLY A 12 34.41 -5.35 2.73
CA GLY A 12 34.73 -6.76 2.50
C GLY A 12 34.38 -7.30 1.12
N THR A 13 33.86 -6.47 0.20
CA THR A 13 33.61 -6.86 -1.19
C THR A 13 34.91 -7.26 -1.88
N LEU A 14 34.93 -8.45 -2.47
CA LEU A 14 36.08 -8.96 -3.22
C LEU A 14 36.04 -8.46 -4.66
N GLU A 15 37.21 -8.08 -5.18
CA GLU A 15 37.36 -7.69 -6.58
C GLU A 15 37.07 -8.88 -7.51
N PRO A 16 36.19 -8.75 -8.52
CA PRO A 16 35.94 -9.82 -9.48
C PRO A 16 37.20 -10.15 -10.30
N THR A 17 37.45 -11.44 -10.54
CA THR A 17 38.61 -11.91 -11.34
C THR A 17 38.65 -11.44 -12.79
N ASN A 18 37.51 -10.99 -13.35
CA ASN A 18 37.39 -10.39 -14.68
C ASN A 18 36.48 -9.16 -14.59
N MET A 19 37.08 -7.99 -14.34
CA MET A 19 36.35 -6.75 -14.14
C MET A 19 35.74 -6.26 -15.46
N THR A 20 34.41 -6.34 -15.54
CA THR A 20 33.59 -5.68 -16.56
C THR A 20 32.67 -4.68 -15.87
N VAL A 21 32.17 -3.69 -16.61
CA VAL A 21 31.16 -2.75 -16.08
C VAL A 21 29.97 -3.52 -15.49
N SER A 22 29.48 -4.55 -16.20
CA SER A 22 28.35 -5.37 -15.74
C SER A 22 28.63 -6.17 -14.46
N ASN A 23 29.82 -6.76 -14.33
CA ASN A 23 30.15 -7.55 -13.14
C ASN A 23 30.38 -6.66 -11.91
N TRP A 24 30.78 -5.40 -12.14
CA TRP A 24 30.97 -4.41 -11.10
C TRP A 24 29.64 -3.85 -10.57
N THR A 25 28.72 -3.46 -11.46
CA THR A 25 27.42 -2.90 -11.09
C THR A 25 26.49 -3.91 -10.43
N ASN A 26 26.77 -5.22 -10.55
CA ASN A 26 25.96 -6.29 -9.94
C ASN A 26 26.49 -6.75 -8.57
N LEU A 27 27.52 -6.12 -8.02
CA LEU A 27 28.04 -6.44 -6.68
C LEU A 27 27.09 -5.91 -5.60
N ASN A 28 26.74 -6.79 -4.65
CA ASN A 28 25.87 -6.47 -3.51
C ASN A 28 24.61 -5.70 -3.95
N PRO A 29 23.71 -6.33 -4.73
CA PRO A 29 22.55 -5.64 -5.26
C PRO A 29 21.60 -5.21 -4.14
N CYS A 30 20.94 -4.08 -4.35
CA CYS A 30 19.84 -3.69 -3.48
C CYS A 30 18.68 -4.70 -3.59
N PRO A 31 17.96 -4.98 -2.48
CA PRO A 31 16.68 -5.67 -2.53
C PRO A 31 15.74 -5.03 -3.55
N LEU A 32 14.87 -5.85 -4.15
CA LEU A 32 13.87 -5.43 -5.15
C LEU A 32 14.45 -4.81 -6.44
N ASN A 33 15.75 -4.97 -6.68
CA ASN A 33 16.45 -4.23 -7.73
C ASN A 33 16.24 -2.71 -7.60
N ALA A 34 16.14 -2.22 -6.36
CA ALA A 34 16.16 -0.78 -6.09
C ALA A 34 17.49 -0.16 -6.54
N CYS A 35 17.51 1.17 -6.67
CA CYS A 35 18.69 1.89 -7.10
C CYS A 35 19.76 1.84 -6.01
N CYS A 36 21.01 1.56 -6.41
CA CYS A 36 22.16 1.73 -5.54
C CYS A 36 22.83 3.06 -5.88
N ASP A 37 22.85 3.99 -4.93
CA ASP A 37 23.48 5.30 -5.14
C ASP A 37 25.02 5.21 -5.05
N VAL A 38 25.72 6.29 -5.40
CA VAL A 38 27.19 6.37 -5.27
C VAL A 38 27.72 6.32 -3.84
N TRP A 39 26.85 6.45 -2.84
CA TRP A 39 27.16 6.35 -1.41
C TRP A 39 26.94 4.91 -0.88
N GLY A 40 26.57 3.98 -1.75
CA GLY A 40 26.31 2.58 -1.42
C GLY A 40 25.03 2.38 -0.60
N GLN A 41 24.02 3.23 -0.81
CA GLN A 41 22.70 3.15 -0.19
C GLN A 41 21.62 2.76 -1.20
N CYS A 42 20.59 2.08 -0.71
CA CYS A 42 19.47 1.63 -1.53
C CYS A 42 18.26 2.54 -1.39
N GLY A 43 17.65 2.90 -2.52
CA GLY A 43 16.39 3.66 -2.53
C GLY A 43 15.71 3.65 -3.89
N ILE A 44 14.55 4.30 -3.95
CA ILE A 44 13.66 4.28 -5.12
C ILE A 44 13.33 5.68 -5.66
N THR A 45 13.77 6.72 -4.98
CA THR A 45 13.55 8.12 -5.38
C THR A 45 14.70 8.61 -6.25
N ASP A 46 14.56 9.80 -6.84
CA ASP A 46 15.60 10.40 -7.66
C ASP A 46 16.90 10.69 -6.88
N GLU A 47 16.84 10.81 -5.54
CA GLU A 47 18.02 10.91 -4.68
C GLU A 47 18.95 9.68 -4.79
N PHE A 48 18.41 8.53 -5.17
CA PHE A 48 19.16 7.27 -5.32
C PHE A 48 19.29 6.84 -6.78
N CYS A 49 18.34 7.25 -7.62
CA CYS A 49 18.16 6.69 -8.96
C CYS A 49 18.72 7.54 -10.09
N THR A 50 19.26 8.74 -9.83
CA THR A 50 19.74 9.64 -10.88
C THR A 50 20.88 9.01 -11.69
N ASP A 51 20.67 8.82 -12.99
CA ASP A 51 21.71 8.34 -13.91
C ASP A 51 22.58 9.51 -14.38
N ASP A 52 23.70 9.71 -13.69
CA ASP A 52 24.63 10.82 -13.98
C ASP A 52 26.10 10.36 -13.89
N PRO A 53 26.56 9.55 -14.86
CA PRO A 53 27.90 8.97 -14.82
C PRO A 53 28.98 10.04 -14.90
N ALA A 54 30.09 9.83 -14.20
CA ALA A 54 31.23 10.74 -14.25
C ALA A 54 31.76 10.90 -15.68
N ASP A 55 32.27 12.10 -16.01
CA ASP A 55 32.88 12.40 -17.32
C ASP A 55 34.09 11.50 -17.64
N THR A 56 34.69 10.90 -16.60
CA THR A 56 35.78 9.94 -16.74
C THR A 56 35.34 8.61 -17.35
N GLY A 57 34.03 8.30 -17.33
CA GLY A 57 33.46 7.02 -17.71
C GLY A 57 33.79 5.88 -16.74
N ALA A 58 34.31 6.19 -15.54
CA ALA A 58 34.64 5.19 -14.54
C ALA A 58 33.35 4.52 -14.00
N PRO A 59 33.26 3.18 -14.00
CA PRO A 59 32.05 2.47 -13.54
C PRO A 59 31.69 2.77 -12.09
N GLY A 60 30.40 2.97 -11.81
CA GLY A 60 29.90 3.24 -10.45
C GLY A 60 30.36 4.57 -9.87
N THR A 61 30.67 5.55 -10.71
CA THR A 61 31.00 6.92 -10.29
C THR A 61 30.03 7.91 -10.91
N ALA A 62 29.73 8.98 -10.19
CA ALA A 62 28.86 10.06 -10.62
C ALA A 62 29.64 11.33 -10.94
N LYS A 63 29.01 12.28 -11.63
CA LYS A 63 29.58 13.62 -11.76
C LYS A 63 29.77 14.25 -10.38
N ASN A 64 30.77 15.11 -10.29
CA ASN A 64 31.09 15.75 -9.03
C ASN A 64 29.93 16.63 -8.56
N GLY A 65 29.44 16.40 -7.35
CA GLY A 65 28.33 17.15 -6.75
C GLY A 65 26.93 16.64 -7.11
N THR A 66 26.80 15.45 -7.70
CA THR A 66 25.50 14.85 -8.00
C THR A 66 25.26 13.55 -7.23
N ASN A 67 23.99 13.26 -6.96
CA ASN A 67 23.54 12.02 -6.32
C ASN A 67 23.38 10.92 -7.39
N GLY A 68 24.47 10.56 -8.06
CA GLY A 68 24.39 9.57 -9.14
C GLY A 68 24.18 8.14 -8.64
N CYS A 69 23.90 7.26 -9.58
CA CYS A 69 23.55 5.86 -9.33
C CYS A 69 24.58 4.89 -9.93
N ILE A 70 24.84 3.80 -9.20
CA ILE A 70 25.74 2.71 -9.59
C ILE A 70 25.02 1.62 -10.38
N SER A 71 23.81 1.23 -9.94
CA SER A 71 23.10 0.08 -10.51
C SER A 71 21.59 0.24 -10.40
N ASN A 72 20.87 -0.36 -11.35
CA ASN A 72 19.40 -0.27 -11.46
C ASN A 72 18.90 1.19 -11.50
N CYS A 73 19.62 2.08 -12.17
CA CYS A 73 19.32 3.50 -12.21
C CYS A 73 18.02 3.81 -12.96
N GLY A 74 17.48 4.99 -12.70
CA GLY A 74 16.21 5.45 -13.25
C GLY A 74 14.98 4.91 -12.52
N THR A 75 13.90 5.65 -12.68
CA THR A 75 12.58 5.44 -12.05
C THR A 75 11.53 5.00 -13.07
N ASN A 76 11.98 4.53 -14.25
CA ASN A 76 11.07 4.05 -15.28
C ASN A 76 10.32 2.80 -14.80
N ILE A 77 9.04 2.73 -15.13
CA ILE A 77 8.24 1.51 -15.00
C ILE A 77 8.70 0.50 -16.05
N THR A 78 8.82 -0.77 -15.65
CA THR A 78 9.28 -1.87 -16.51
C THR A 78 8.25 -3.00 -16.53
N ASN A 79 8.49 -4.07 -17.31
CA ASN A 79 7.62 -5.26 -17.34
C ASN A 79 6.14 -4.94 -17.63
N ASN A 80 5.90 -3.93 -18.48
CA ASN A 80 4.58 -3.39 -18.78
C ASN A 80 4.24 -3.44 -20.29
N GLU A 81 4.94 -4.26 -21.05
CA GLU A 81 4.72 -4.44 -22.49
C GLU A 81 3.41 -5.19 -22.77
N ASP A 82 3.04 -6.11 -21.88
CA ASP A 82 1.85 -6.93 -21.99
C ASP A 82 0.64 -6.28 -21.32
N LYS A 83 -0.50 -6.29 -22.02
CA LYS A 83 -1.79 -5.89 -21.44
C LYS A 83 -2.36 -6.97 -20.52
N PRO A 84 -3.09 -6.61 -19.46
CA PRO A 84 -3.86 -7.59 -18.70
C PRO A 84 -4.99 -8.17 -19.57
N SER A 85 -5.29 -9.47 -19.39
CA SER A 85 -6.40 -10.13 -20.07
C SER A 85 -7.77 -9.58 -19.65
N GLN A 86 -7.84 -9.05 -18.44
CA GLN A 86 -8.96 -8.32 -17.87
C GLN A 86 -8.41 -7.25 -16.93
N VAL A 87 -8.88 -6.03 -17.08
CA VAL A 87 -8.59 -4.95 -16.13
C VAL A 87 -9.44 -5.18 -14.89
N ARG A 88 -8.80 -5.33 -13.73
CA ARG A 88 -9.48 -5.54 -12.45
C ARG A 88 -9.91 -4.19 -11.85
N ARG A 89 -11.19 -4.09 -11.52
CA ARG A 89 -11.73 -3.09 -10.59
C ARG A 89 -12.12 -3.82 -9.32
N ILE A 90 -11.32 -3.62 -8.28
CA ILE A 90 -11.47 -4.31 -7.00
C ILE A 90 -12.05 -3.32 -5.99
N GLY A 91 -13.17 -3.65 -5.37
CA GLY A 91 -13.66 -2.88 -4.22
C GLY A 91 -13.42 -3.65 -2.94
N TYR A 92 -12.71 -3.06 -1.99
CA TYR A 92 -12.69 -3.58 -0.62
C TYR A 92 -13.98 -3.15 0.10
N PHE A 93 -14.62 -4.12 0.74
CA PHE A 93 -15.80 -3.93 1.56
C PHE A 93 -15.44 -4.19 3.03
N GLU A 94 -15.51 -3.17 3.86
CA GLU A 94 -15.29 -3.30 5.30
C GLU A 94 -16.50 -4.01 5.93
N ALA A 95 -16.35 -5.28 6.31
CA ALA A 95 -17.37 -6.08 6.97
C ALA A 95 -17.88 -5.44 8.27
N TRP A 96 -17.01 -4.66 8.93
CA TRP A 96 -17.30 -3.90 10.14
C TRP A 96 -17.90 -2.51 9.87
N ASN A 97 -18.24 -2.15 8.64
CA ASN A 97 -18.74 -0.79 8.35
C ASN A 97 -19.97 -0.41 9.20
N LEU A 98 -20.78 -1.40 9.61
CA LEU A 98 -21.94 -1.23 10.49
C LEU A 98 -21.59 -0.85 11.93
N ASP A 99 -20.33 -1.02 12.34
CA ASP A 99 -19.83 -0.64 13.66
C ASP A 99 -19.62 0.89 13.76
N ARG A 100 -19.57 1.60 12.62
CA ARG A 100 -19.52 3.07 12.59
C ARG A 100 -20.86 3.67 13.00
N ALA A 101 -20.85 4.91 13.50
CA ALA A 101 -22.08 5.60 13.88
C ALA A 101 -22.97 5.98 12.68
N CYS A 102 -22.36 6.16 11.50
CA CYS A 102 -22.99 6.49 10.24
C CYS A 102 -22.15 5.95 9.08
N LEU A 103 -22.51 6.30 7.84
CA LEU A 103 -21.81 5.89 6.61
C LEU A 103 -21.82 4.36 6.38
N HIS A 104 -22.98 3.74 6.55
CA HIS A 104 -23.16 2.31 6.33
C HIS A 104 -23.34 1.97 4.85
N MET A 105 -22.81 0.83 4.44
CA MET A 105 -22.98 0.27 3.11
C MET A 105 -23.46 -1.18 3.22
N ASP A 106 -24.58 -1.48 2.56
CA ASP A 106 -24.99 -2.86 2.32
C ASP A 106 -24.16 -3.46 1.17
N ILE A 107 -23.70 -4.69 1.32
CA ILE A 107 -22.84 -5.32 0.31
C ILE A 107 -23.55 -5.54 -1.04
N SER A 108 -24.89 -5.57 -1.07
CA SER A 108 -25.66 -5.65 -2.31
C SER A 108 -25.45 -4.46 -3.24
N LYS A 109 -24.84 -3.36 -2.78
CA LYS A 109 -24.46 -2.24 -3.65
C LYS A 109 -23.39 -2.60 -4.68
N PHE A 110 -22.68 -3.72 -4.51
CA PHE A 110 -21.86 -4.31 -5.57
C PHE A 110 -22.71 -4.99 -6.67
N GLN A 111 -23.93 -5.43 -6.37
CA GLN A 111 -24.79 -6.13 -7.32
C GLN A 111 -25.28 -5.19 -8.42
N GLY A 112 -25.06 -5.58 -9.68
CA GLY A 112 -25.46 -4.78 -10.83
C GLY A 112 -24.58 -3.54 -11.08
N SER A 113 -23.48 -3.40 -10.34
CA SER A 113 -22.39 -2.50 -10.72
C SER A 113 -21.67 -3.08 -11.94
N ASP A 114 -21.73 -2.39 -13.07
CA ASP A 114 -20.93 -2.74 -14.26
C ASP A 114 -19.46 -2.30 -14.10
N TYR A 115 -19.12 -1.66 -12.97
CA TYR A 115 -17.79 -1.14 -12.71
C TYR A 115 -16.89 -2.16 -12.00
N TYR A 116 -17.35 -2.72 -10.86
CA TYR A 116 -16.53 -3.64 -10.08
C TYR A 116 -16.51 -5.04 -10.67
N THR A 117 -15.30 -5.58 -10.82
CA THR A 117 -15.07 -6.95 -11.28
C THR A 117 -14.88 -7.92 -10.12
N HIS A 118 -14.36 -7.43 -9.00
CA HIS A 118 -14.09 -8.19 -7.78
C HIS A 118 -14.58 -7.40 -6.57
N VAL A 119 -15.11 -8.12 -5.59
CA VAL A 119 -15.31 -7.60 -4.23
C VAL A 119 -14.38 -8.36 -3.30
N HIS A 120 -13.57 -7.63 -2.55
CA HIS A 120 -12.74 -8.15 -1.47
C HIS A 120 -13.48 -7.91 -0.15
N TRP A 121 -13.99 -8.98 0.44
CA TRP A 121 -14.65 -8.91 1.74
C TRP A 121 -13.60 -8.88 2.84
N ALA A 122 -13.42 -7.69 3.45
CA ALA A 122 -12.40 -7.42 4.46
C ALA A 122 -13.05 -7.32 5.85
N PHE A 123 -12.68 -8.10 6.85
CA PHE A 123 -11.76 -9.23 6.81
C PHE A 123 -12.41 -10.40 7.53
N ALA A 124 -12.14 -11.61 7.03
CA ALA A 124 -12.37 -12.81 7.81
C ALA A 124 -11.33 -12.87 8.95
N ASN A 125 -11.79 -13.29 10.13
CA ASN A 125 -10.91 -13.52 11.26
C ASN A 125 -10.25 -14.90 11.13
N VAL A 126 -9.12 -15.06 11.82
CA VAL A 126 -8.43 -16.35 11.95
C VAL A 126 -8.19 -16.60 13.44
N THR A 127 -8.62 -17.74 13.93
CA THR A 127 -8.44 -18.13 15.33
C THR A 127 -6.98 -18.53 15.62
N THR A 128 -6.64 -18.67 16.91
CA THR A 128 -5.26 -19.05 17.31
C THR A 128 -4.84 -20.47 16.89
N ASP A 129 -5.80 -21.34 16.56
CA ASP A 129 -5.61 -22.66 15.94
C ASP A 129 -5.84 -22.64 14.41
N TRP A 130 -5.84 -21.45 13.82
CA TRP A 130 -5.92 -21.19 12.39
C TRP A 130 -7.22 -21.62 11.71
N ALA A 131 -8.35 -21.63 12.43
CA ALA A 131 -9.66 -21.77 11.83
C ALA A 131 -10.15 -20.42 11.29
N VAL A 132 -10.87 -20.44 10.17
CA VAL A 132 -11.53 -19.24 9.61
C VAL A 132 -12.80 -18.94 10.40
N ASP A 133 -12.96 -17.68 10.79
CA ASP A 133 -14.12 -17.21 11.55
C ASP A 133 -14.70 -15.93 10.95
N VAL A 134 -15.93 -16.02 10.47
CA VAL A 134 -16.72 -14.88 9.95
C VAL A 134 -17.91 -14.55 10.86
N SER A 135 -18.03 -15.22 12.01
CA SER A 135 -19.21 -15.14 12.87
C SER A 135 -19.44 -13.75 13.47
N GLY A 136 -18.38 -12.94 13.59
CA GLY A 136 -18.48 -11.53 13.99
C GLY A 136 -19.34 -10.68 13.03
N TYR A 137 -19.38 -11.05 11.74
CA TYR A 137 -20.11 -10.32 10.70
C TYR A 137 -20.89 -11.27 9.77
N GLN A 138 -21.53 -12.30 10.34
CA GLN A 138 -22.21 -13.36 9.59
C GLN A 138 -23.22 -12.82 8.56
N GLY A 139 -24.02 -11.81 8.91
CA GLY A 139 -25.01 -11.23 7.99
C GLY A 139 -24.36 -10.56 6.76
N GLN A 140 -23.21 -9.90 6.94
CA GLN A 140 -22.45 -9.32 5.84
C GLN A 140 -21.78 -10.39 4.98
N PHE A 141 -21.34 -11.50 5.59
CA PHE A 141 -20.80 -12.65 4.87
C PHE A 141 -21.88 -13.39 4.07
N ASP A 142 -23.07 -13.59 4.63
CA ASP A 142 -24.20 -14.15 3.90
C ASP A 142 -24.58 -13.26 2.69
N GLY A 143 -24.46 -11.95 2.84
CA GLY A 143 -24.60 -10.98 1.76
C GLY A 143 -23.57 -11.19 0.64
N LEU A 144 -22.30 -11.42 0.97
CA LEU A 144 -21.24 -11.77 0.00
C LEU A 144 -21.63 -13.01 -0.80
N LEU A 145 -22.10 -14.07 -0.14
CA LEU A 145 -22.48 -15.31 -0.80
C LEU A 145 -23.64 -15.13 -1.79
N ASN A 146 -24.51 -14.14 -1.58
CA ASN A 146 -25.64 -13.84 -2.46
C ASN A 146 -25.28 -13.00 -3.69
N LEU A 147 -24.07 -12.44 -3.76
CA LEU A 147 -23.63 -11.69 -4.93
C LEU A 147 -23.46 -12.61 -6.15
N THR A 148 -23.82 -12.11 -7.32
CA THR A 148 -23.72 -12.82 -8.60
C THR A 148 -23.12 -11.92 -9.67
N GLY A 149 -22.37 -12.50 -10.61
CA GLY A 149 -21.76 -11.75 -11.72
C GLY A 149 -20.51 -10.95 -11.34
N ILE A 150 -20.02 -11.11 -10.11
CA ILE A 150 -18.81 -10.49 -9.57
C ILE A 150 -17.96 -11.56 -8.86
N SER A 151 -16.63 -11.46 -8.94
CA SER A 151 -15.74 -12.36 -8.21
C SER A 151 -15.73 -12.03 -6.72
N ARG A 152 -16.10 -12.99 -5.88
CA ARG A 152 -16.21 -12.86 -4.42
C ARG A 152 -14.94 -13.38 -3.76
N ILE A 153 -14.13 -12.47 -3.23
CA ILE A 153 -12.83 -12.78 -2.63
C ILE A 153 -12.91 -12.58 -1.12
N LEU A 154 -12.46 -13.58 -0.36
CA LEU A 154 -12.34 -13.44 1.10
C LEU A 154 -10.95 -12.94 1.45
N SER A 155 -10.88 -11.82 2.17
CA SER A 155 -9.62 -11.22 2.56
C SER A 155 -9.30 -11.53 4.03
N PHE A 156 -8.03 -11.81 4.32
CA PHE A 156 -7.54 -12.09 5.67
C PHE A 156 -6.42 -11.12 6.05
N GLY A 157 -6.51 -10.53 7.25
CA GLY A 157 -5.47 -9.67 7.78
C GLY A 157 -5.91 -8.22 7.98
N GLY A 158 -5.22 -7.30 7.31
CA GLY A 158 -5.27 -5.86 7.52
C GLY A 158 -4.45 -5.39 8.71
N TRP A 159 -4.26 -4.08 8.80
CA TRP A 159 -3.49 -3.41 9.85
C TRP A 159 -3.90 -3.85 11.26
N GLY A 160 -5.20 -3.83 11.57
CA GLY A 160 -5.70 -4.18 12.90
C GLY A 160 -5.35 -5.61 13.32
N PHE A 161 -5.60 -6.59 12.45
CA PHE A 161 -5.27 -7.99 12.71
C PHE A 161 -3.77 -8.21 12.84
N SER A 162 -2.99 -7.57 11.96
CA SER A 162 -1.54 -7.78 11.88
C SER A 162 -0.76 -7.11 13.01
N THR A 163 -1.33 -6.09 13.65
CA THR A 163 -0.63 -5.23 14.63
C THR A 163 -1.26 -5.16 16.02
N THR A 164 -2.41 -5.82 16.26
CA THR A 164 -3.02 -5.82 17.59
C THR A 164 -2.47 -6.94 18.48
N GLY A 165 -2.26 -6.65 19.78
CA GLY A 165 -1.66 -7.54 20.77
C GLY A 165 -2.23 -8.95 20.89
N TYR A 166 -3.49 -9.17 20.48
CA TYR A 166 -4.16 -10.48 20.54
C TYR A 166 -4.06 -11.30 19.25
N THR A 167 -3.73 -10.65 18.12
CA THR A 167 -3.82 -11.26 16.78
C THR A 167 -2.51 -11.21 15.99
N TYR A 168 -1.58 -10.30 16.31
CA TYR A 168 -0.32 -10.11 15.55
C TYR A 168 0.49 -11.40 15.37
N SER A 169 0.40 -12.34 16.31
CA SER A 169 1.14 -13.59 16.28
C SER A 169 0.53 -14.65 15.37
N ILE A 170 -0.74 -14.52 14.98
CA ILE A 170 -1.49 -15.62 14.33
C ILE A 170 -0.93 -15.96 12.95
N PHE A 171 -0.69 -14.96 12.09
CA PHE A 171 0.00 -15.18 10.81
C PHE A 171 1.46 -15.61 11.04
N ARG A 172 2.19 -14.92 11.94
CA ARG A 172 3.59 -15.23 12.24
C ARG A 172 3.81 -16.68 12.64
N THR A 173 2.91 -17.25 13.45
CA THR A 173 2.98 -18.67 13.84
C THR A 173 2.38 -19.58 12.77
N GLY A 174 1.30 -19.14 12.10
CA GLY A 174 0.60 -19.92 11.08
C GLY A 174 1.46 -20.23 9.88
N VAL A 175 2.29 -19.31 9.42
CA VAL A 175 3.16 -19.53 8.25
C VAL A 175 4.41 -20.38 8.56
N GLN A 176 4.69 -20.72 9.82
CA GLN A 176 5.85 -21.54 10.17
C GLN A 176 5.72 -22.96 9.61
N ALA A 177 6.85 -23.63 9.35
CA ALA A 177 6.89 -24.95 8.72
C ALA A 177 6.02 -25.99 9.43
N ALA A 178 5.92 -25.92 10.77
CA ALA A 178 5.12 -26.83 11.57
C ALA A 178 3.59 -26.63 11.40
N ASN A 179 3.15 -25.44 10.98
CA ASN A 179 1.75 -25.02 11.06
C ASN A 179 1.13 -24.68 9.69
N ARG A 180 1.96 -24.27 8.71
CA ARG A 180 1.50 -23.72 7.42
C ARG A 180 0.59 -24.64 6.63
N GLN A 181 0.79 -25.96 6.75
CA GLN A 181 -0.08 -26.93 6.10
C GLN A 181 -1.51 -26.87 6.67
N THR A 182 -1.64 -26.84 8.00
CA THR A 182 -2.94 -26.77 8.68
C THR A 182 -3.63 -25.45 8.37
N PHE A 183 -2.90 -24.34 8.49
CA PHE A 183 -3.47 -23.02 8.22
C PHE A 183 -3.94 -22.91 6.76
N ALA A 184 -3.10 -23.30 5.79
CA ALA A 184 -3.47 -23.25 4.38
C ALA A 184 -4.68 -24.15 4.07
N GLN A 185 -4.73 -25.36 4.65
CA GLN A 185 -5.85 -26.28 4.45
C GLN A 185 -7.15 -25.70 5.00
N ASN A 186 -7.12 -25.09 6.19
CA ASN A 186 -8.32 -24.49 6.80
C ASN A 186 -8.86 -23.35 5.95
N VAL A 187 -7.98 -22.47 5.45
CA VAL A 187 -8.38 -21.39 4.54
C VAL A 187 -8.96 -21.96 3.26
N VAL A 188 -8.25 -22.87 2.58
CA VAL A 188 -8.70 -23.44 1.30
C VAL A 188 -10.03 -24.19 1.44
N ASN A 189 -10.20 -24.98 2.52
CA ASN A 189 -11.47 -25.64 2.80
C ASN A 189 -12.59 -24.62 2.93
N PHE A 190 -12.39 -23.55 3.70
CA PHE A 190 -13.41 -22.52 3.86
C PHE A 190 -13.78 -21.85 2.53
N ILE A 191 -12.79 -21.53 1.69
CA ILE A 191 -13.03 -20.94 0.36
C ILE A 191 -13.82 -21.89 -0.54
N VAL A 192 -13.48 -23.18 -0.54
CA VAL A 192 -14.17 -24.19 -1.38
C VAL A 192 -15.57 -24.49 -0.85
N ASP A 193 -15.73 -24.69 0.45
CA ASP A 193 -17.00 -25.06 1.09
C ASP A 193 -18.06 -23.95 0.96
N ASN A 194 -17.63 -22.69 0.85
CA ASN A 194 -18.51 -21.53 0.64
C ASN A 194 -18.58 -21.08 -0.84
N ASP A 195 -17.97 -21.84 -1.74
CA ASP A 195 -17.91 -21.55 -3.18
C ASP A 195 -17.42 -20.13 -3.52
N LEU A 196 -16.42 -19.62 -2.80
CA LEU A 196 -15.85 -18.29 -3.03
C LEU A 196 -14.86 -18.31 -4.20
N ASP A 197 -14.69 -17.19 -4.91
CA ASP A 197 -13.91 -17.13 -6.16
C ASP A 197 -12.40 -16.94 -5.93
N GLY A 198 -11.98 -16.74 -4.69
CA GLY A 198 -10.58 -16.66 -4.33
C GLY A 198 -10.33 -16.22 -2.90
N VAL A 199 -9.05 -16.03 -2.62
CA VAL A 199 -8.53 -15.57 -1.32
C VAL A 199 -7.54 -14.45 -1.51
N ASP A 200 -7.61 -13.46 -0.63
CA ASP A 200 -6.64 -12.37 -0.52
C ASP A 200 -6.00 -12.40 0.88
N PHE A 201 -4.68 -12.20 0.94
CA PHE A 201 -3.96 -12.10 2.20
C PHE A 201 -3.29 -10.74 2.33
N ASP A 202 -3.73 -9.98 3.33
CA ASP A 202 -3.26 -8.65 3.67
C ASP A 202 -2.49 -8.69 4.99
N TRP A 203 -1.28 -9.27 4.97
CA TRP A 203 -0.42 -9.31 6.16
C TRP A 203 0.46 -8.07 6.24
N GLU A 204 0.24 -7.24 7.28
CA GLU A 204 0.94 -5.97 7.49
C GLU A 204 1.92 -5.95 8.68
N TYR A 205 3.23 -6.15 8.53
CA TYR A 205 3.93 -6.72 7.37
C TYR A 205 4.84 -7.86 7.83
N PRO A 206 4.98 -8.96 7.06
CA PRO A 206 5.91 -10.04 7.37
C PRO A 206 7.34 -9.52 7.50
N GLY A 207 8.00 -9.84 8.61
CA GLY A 207 9.37 -9.43 8.87
C GLY A 207 9.54 -7.99 9.37
N ALA A 208 8.46 -7.23 9.59
CA ALA A 208 8.55 -5.87 10.15
C ALA A 208 9.19 -5.87 11.55
N GLN A 209 10.08 -4.90 11.79
CA GLN A 209 10.91 -4.84 13.01
C GLN A 209 10.51 -3.70 13.96
N ASP A 210 9.66 -2.79 13.49
CA ASP A 210 9.55 -1.42 14.01
C ASP A 210 8.10 -0.95 14.19
N ILE A 211 7.12 -1.87 14.10
CA ILE A 211 5.71 -1.57 14.36
C ILE A 211 5.52 -1.21 15.84
N PRO A 212 5.05 0.01 16.17
CA PRO A 212 4.86 0.42 17.56
C PRO A 212 3.89 -0.49 18.31
N GLY A 213 4.24 -0.87 19.54
CA GLY A 213 3.39 -1.71 20.39
C GLY A 213 3.40 -3.21 20.04
N VAL A 214 4.13 -3.62 18.99
CA VAL A 214 4.22 -5.02 18.55
C VAL A 214 5.68 -5.48 18.63
N PRO A 215 5.96 -6.70 19.13
CA PRO A 215 7.31 -7.26 19.07
C PRO A 215 7.83 -7.35 17.62
N ALA A 216 9.13 -7.18 17.44
CA ALA A 216 9.80 -7.41 16.16
C ALA A 216 9.47 -8.82 15.62
N ASP A 217 9.16 -8.92 14.33
CA ASP A 217 8.90 -10.21 13.69
C ASP A 217 10.19 -10.94 13.32
N SER A 218 10.10 -12.22 12.96
CA SER A 218 11.23 -12.96 12.40
C SER A 218 11.59 -12.44 11.01
N VAL A 219 12.89 -12.28 10.74
CA VAL A 219 13.39 -12.00 9.38
C VAL A 219 13.13 -13.16 8.40
N GLU A 220 12.75 -14.34 8.90
CA GLU A 220 12.36 -15.49 8.08
C GLU A 220 10.87 -15.47 7.71
N SER A 221 10.05 -14.62 8.34
CA SER A 221 8.60 -14.53 8.10
C SER A 221 8.24 -14.32 6.62
N PRO A 222 8.93 -13.46 5.84
CA PRO A 222 8.63 -13.31 4.41
C PRO A 222 8.82 -14.60 3.59
N GLN A 223 9.89 -15.35 3.86
CA GLN A 223 10.10 -16.63 3.18
C GLN A 223 9.07 -17.67 3.64
N ASN A 224 8.77 -17.72 4.93
CA ASN A 224 7.72 -18.59 5.46
C ASN A 224 6.35 -18.28 4.87
N TYR A 225 6.07 -16.99 4.62
CA TYR A 225 4.85 -16.54 3.95
C TYR A 225 4.78 -17.02 2.50
N LEU A 226 5.86 -16.89 1.72
CA LEU A 226 5.94 -17.44 0.37
C LEU A 226 5.68 -18.96 0.36
N GLU A 227 6.28 -19.71 1.27
CA GLU A 227 6.04 -21.16 1.34
C GLU A 227 4.60 -21.50 1.75
N PHE A 228 3.97 -20.67 2.59
CA PHE A 228 2.54 -20.80 2.86
C PHE A 228 1.69 -20.52 1.61
N LEU A 229 1.98 -19.46 0.86
CA LEU A 229 1.26 -19.11 -0.37
C LEU A 229 1.36 -20.23 -1.42
N LYS A 230 2.52 -20.90 -1.55
CA LYS A 230 2.68 -22.07 -2.42
C LYS A 230 1.71 -23.19 -2.06
N ILE A 231 1.58 -23.50 -0.76
CA ILE A 231 0.65 -24.54 -0.29
C ILE A 231 -0.79 -24.12 -0.56
N VAL A 232 -1.16 -22.86 -0.31
CA VAL A 232 -2.49 -22.35 -0.64
C VAL A 232 -2.77 -22.52 -2.13
N ARG A 233 -1.83 -22.12 -3.00
CA ARG A 233 -2.00 -22.22 -4.45
C ARG A 233 -2.12 -23.66 -4.92
N ASP A 234 -1.35 -24.59 -4.36
CA ASP A 234 -1.38 -26.02 -4.69
C ASP A 234 -2.69 -26.70 -4.27
N LEU A 235 -3.25 -26.31 -3.12
CA LEU A 235 -4.50 -26.87 -2.60
C LEU A 235 -5.74 -26.23 -3.22
N LEU A 236 -5.68 -24.94 -3.57
CA LEU A 236 -6.82 -24.18 -4.07
C LEU A 236 -7.09 -24.53 -5.55
N PRO A 237 -8.35 -24.85 -5.94
CA PRO A 237 -8.69 -25.11 -7.34
C PRO A 237 -8.21 -24.00 -8.28
N SER A 238 -7.68 -24.37 -9.44
CA SER A 238 -7.10 -23.41 -10.40
C SER A 238 -8.09 -22.40 -10.98
N SER A 239 -9.41 -22.62 -10.79
CA SER A 239 -10.46 -21.67 -11.16
C SER A 239 -10.64 -20.55 -10.12
N LYS A 240 -10.04 -20.67 -8.94
CA LYS A 240 -10.11 -19.70 -7.84
C LYS A 240 -8.79 -18.96 -7.72
N SER A 241 -8.87 -17.66 -7.46
CA SER A 241 -7.70 -16.78 -7.41
C SER A 241 -7.01 -16.76 -6.05
N VAL A 242 -5.71 -16.49 -6.04
CA VAL A 242 -4.93 -16.13 -4.85
C VAL A 242 -4.34 -14.75 -5.09
N SER A 243 -4.55 -13.82 -4.15
CA SER A 243 -3.90 -12.52 -4.15
C SER A 243 -3.28 -12.20 -2.80
N ILE A 244 -2.44 -11.17 -2.81
CA ILE A 244 -1.92 -10.55 -1.59
C ILE A 244 -2.06 -9.03 -1.69
N ALA A 245 -2.20 -8.36 -0.56
CA ALA A 245 -1.91 -6.94 -0.45
C ALA A 245 -0.42 -6.75 -0.10
N ALA A 246 0.24 -5.79 -0.76
CA ALA A 246 1.65 -5.49 -0.58
C ALA A 246 1.89 -3.98 -0.35
N PRO A 247 2.86 -3.60 0.49
CA PRO A 247 3.10 -2.19 0.83
C PRO A 247 3.82 -1.44 -0.30
N ALA A 248 3.40 -0.20 -0.58
CA ALA A 248 4.11 0.69 -1.49
C ALA A 248 5.49 1.17 -0.95
N SER A 249 5.70 1.09 0.37
CA SER A 249 6.95 1.47 1.01
C SER A 249 8.09 0.50 0.71
N TYR A 250 9.23 1.03 0.22
CA TYR A 250 10.47 0.27 0.07
C TYR A 250 10.92 -0.39 1.38
N TRP A 251 10.76 0.31 2.51
CA TRP A 251 11.22 -0.16 3.82
C TRP A 251 10.60 -1.50 4.22
N TYR A 252 9.31 -1.69 3.92
CA TYR A 252 8.59 -2.92 4.20
C TYR A 252 8.69 -3.93 3.05
N LEU A 253 8.53 -3.49 1.79
CA LEU A 253 8.51 -4.40 0.64
C LEU A 253 9.86 -5.10 0.44
N ARG A 254 10.99 -4.48 0.80
CA ARG A 254 12.33 -5.06 0.62
C ARG A 254 12.55 -6.43 1.29
N ALA A 255 11.71 -6.77 2.28
CA ALA A 255 11.75 -8.06 2.95
C ALA A 255 11.03 -9.16 2.16
N PHE A 256 10.10 -8.80 1.26
CA PHE A 256 9.27 -9.73 0.53
C PHE A 256 10.08 -10.35 -0.63
N PRO A 257 10.06 -11.69 -0.81
CA PRO A 257 10.48 -12.33 -2.05
C PRO A 257 9.40 -12.11 -3.13
N ILE A 258 9.15 -10.84 -3.47
CA ILE A 258 7.95 -10.42 -4.21
C ILE A 258 7.91 -10.99 -5.64
N LYS A 259 9.08 -11.19 -6.25
CA LYS A 259 9.22 -11.81 -7.56
C LYS A 259 8.74 -13.27 -7.53
N GLU A 260 9.20 -14.04 -6.56
CA GLU A 260 8.78 -15.42 -6.37
C GLU A 260 7.31 -15.51 -5.92
N MET A 261 6.82 -14.54 -5.15
CA MET A 261 5.40 -14.46 -4.81
C MET A 261 4.53 -14.21 -6.06
N ALA A 262 4.97 -13.37 -6.99
CA ALA A 262 4.26 -13.10 -8.25
C ALA A 262 4.15 -14.34 -9.16
N ASP A 263 5.05 -15.32 -9.03
CA ASP A 263 4.97 -16.61 -9.72
C ASP A 263 3.89 -17.54 -9.12
N VAL A 264 3.40 -17.24 -7.91
CA VAL A 264 2.45 -18.07 -7.14
C VAL A 264 1.04 -17.45 -7.10
N VAL A 265 0.95 -16.12 -7.02
CA VAL A 265 -0.32 -15.39 -6.90
C VAL A 265 -0.83 -14.91 -8.27
N ASP A 266 -2.14 -14.77 -8.39
CA ASP A 266 -2.80 -14.31 -9.63
C ASP A 266 -2.65 -12.80 -9.83
N TYR A 267 -2.63 -12.03 -8.74
CA TYR A 267 -2.39 -10.59 -8.73
C TYR A 267 -1.96 -10.10 -7.34
N ILE A 268 -1.41 -8.89 -7.30
CA ILE A 268 -0.98 -8.20 -6.08
C ILE A 268 -1.76 -6.89 -6.00
N VAL A 269 -2.53 -6.71 -4.93
CA VAL A 269 -3.10 -5.41 -4.56
C VAL A 269 -1.97 -4.59 -3.95
N TYR A 270 -1.63 -3.48 -4.59
CA TYR A 270 -0.49 -2.68 -4.20
C TYR A 270 -0.95 -1.40 -3.55
N MET A 271 -0.71 -1.27 -2.25
CA MET A 271 -1.29 -0.24 -1.39
C MET A 271 -0.58 1.11 -1.59
N THR A 272 -0.79 1.73 -2.76
CA THR A 272 -0.26 3.04 -3.18
C THR A 272 -1.05 4.20 -2.59
N TYR A 273 -1.29 4.11 -1.28
CA TYR A 273 -1.91 5.10 -0.41
C TYR A 273 -1.28 4.98 0.98
N ASN A 274 -1.63 5.86 1.93
CA ASN A 274 -0.91 5.96 3.20
C ASN A 274 0.61 6.18 3.01
N LEU A 275 1.00 6.89 1.95
CA LEU A 275 2.41 7.21 1.72
C LEU A 275 2.95 8.10 2.86
N HIS A 276 2.08 8.97 3.39
CA HIS A 276 2.36 9.83 4.52
C HIS A 276 1.19 9.84 5.52
N GLY A 277 1.52 10.09 6.79
CA GLY A 277 0.56 10.02 7.89
C GLY A 277 1.14 10.55 9.20
N GLN A 278 0.36 10.44 10.28
CA GLN A 278 0.78 10.95 11.60
C GLN A 278 2.05 10.29 12.14
N TRP A 279 2.37 9.08 11.65
CA TRP A 279 3.58 8.35 11.99
C TRP A 279 4.87 9.04 11.52
N ASP A 280 4.80 10.03 10.62
CA ASP A 280 5.94 10.82 10.14
C ASP A 280 6.41 11.85 11.18
N TYR A 281 5.63 12.08 12.24
CA TYR A 281 5.98 13.00 13.32
C TYR A 281 7.32 12.61 13.96
N ASN A 282 8.26 13.56 13.99
CA ASN A 282 9.63 13.37 14.49
C ASN A 282 10.41 12.24 13.78
N ARG A 283 10.08 11.92 12.52
CA ARG A 283 10.82 10.95 11.70
C ARG A 283 11.74 11.66 10.70
N THR A 284 13.02 11.73 11.04
CA THR A 284 14.05 12.46 10.27
C THR A 284 14.34 11.90 8.86
N TYR A 285 13.82 10.72 8.52
CA TYR A 285 14.03 10.03 7.25
C TYR A 285 12.72 9.56 6.61
N ALA A 286 11.58 10.03 7.10
CA ALA A 286 10.28 9.73 6.48
C ALA A 286 10.15 10.46 5.13
N ASP A 287 10.53 11.74 5.10
CA ASP A 287 10.31 12.59 3.93
C ASP A 287 11.61 13.29 3.49
N PRO A 288 11.97 13.21 2.20
CA PRO A 288 13.02 14.04 1.63
C PRO A 288 12.76 15.52 1.90
N GLY A 289 13.80 16.27 2.29
CA GLY A 289 13.67 17.70 2.62
C GLY A 289 13.12 18.02 4.01
N CYS A 290 12.58 17.03 4.75
CA CYS A 290 11.98 17.22 6.07
C CYS A 290 12.85 16.66 7.21
N PRO A 291 13.98 17.30 7.58
CA PRO A 291 14.95 16.74 8.54
C PRO A 291 14.39 16.52 9.95
N ASN A 292 13.30 17.20 10.32
CA ASN A 292 12.65 17.03 11.62
C ASN A 292 11.45 16.07 11.56
N GLY A 293 11.05 15.59 10.37
CA GLY A 293 9.80 14.88 10.15
C GLY A 293 8.56 15.74 10.41
N GLY A 294 7.39 15.13 10.22
CA GLY A 294 6.10 15.76 10.50
C GLY A 294 5.71 16.86 9.51
N CYS A 295 6.22 16.77 8.27
CA CYS A 295 5.85 17.69 7.22
C CYS A 295 4.47 17.37 6.64
N LEU A 296 3.81 18.37 6.07
CA LEU A 296 2.54 18.23 5.36
C LEU A 296 2.80 17.58 4.00
N ARG A 297 2.66 16.26 3.93
CA ARG A 297 2.89 15.47 2.72
C ARG A 297 1.62 14.74 2.28
N SER A 298 1.43 14.63 0.97
CA SER A 298 0.25 14.00 0.40
C SER A 298 0.28 12.48 0.56
N GLN A 299 -0.71 11.89 1.22
CA GLN A 299 -0.78 10.43 1.37
C GLN A 299 -1.02 9.67 0.05
N VAL A 300 -1.36 10.39 -1.02
CA VAL A 300 -1.61 9.88 -2.37
C VAL A 300 -0.71 10.59 -3.40
N ASN A 301 0.50 10.99 -2.97
CA ASN A 301 1.49 11.64 -3.81
C ASN A 301 1.72 10.86 -5.11
N LYS A 302 1.49 11.51 -6.26
CA LYS A 302 1.57 10.90 -7.59
C LYS A 302 3.00 10.49 -7.94
N THR A 303 3.98 11.35 -7.66
CA THR A 303 5.39 11.08 -7.94
C THR A 303 5.88 9.87 -7.13
N GLU A 304 5.51 9.78 -5.86
CA GLU A 304 5.88 8.64 -5.01
C GLU A 304 5.13 7.36 -5.39
N THR A 305 3.88 7.49 -5.85
CA THR A 305 3.16 6.37 -6.45
C THR A 305 3.89 5.83 -7.68
N GLU A 306 4.43 6.71 -8.54
CA GLU A 306 5.23 6.31 -9.69
C GLU A 306 6.51 5.57 -9.26
N TYR A 307 7.21 6.05 -8.23
CA TYR A 307 8.37 5.36 -7.67
C TYR A 307 8.02 3.98 -7.12
N ALA A 308 6.89 3.83 -6.42
CA ALA A 308 6.42 2.53 -5.94
C ALA A 308 6.12 1.57 -7.09
N LEU A 309 5.40 2.03 -8.13
CA LEU A 309 5.07 1.24 -9.32
C LEU A 309 6.33 0.85 -10.11
N SER A 310 7.32 1.74 -10.20
CA SER A 310 8.64 1.44 -10.77
C SER A 310 9.37 0.38 -9.94
N MET A 311 9.39 0.53 -8.61
CA MET A 311 10.05 -0.41 -7.71
C MET A 311 9.50 -1.84 -7.86
N ILE A 312 8.18 -2.03 -7.77
CA ILE A 312 7.59 -3.39 -7.83
C ILE A 312 7.80 -4.03 -9.21
N THR A 313 7.75 -3.24 -10.28
CA THR A 313 8.00 -3.78 -11.62
C THR A 313 9.47 -4.10 -11.84
N LYS A 314 10.41 -3.24 -11.40
CA LYS A 314 11.86 -3.52 -11.43
C LYS A 314 12.24 -4.72 -10.57
N ALA A 315 11.51 -4.99 -9.48
CA ALA A 315 11.66 -6.19 -8.68
C ALA A 315 11.34 -7.48 -9.46
N GLY A 316 10.71 -7.37 -10.63
CA GLY A 316 10.42 -8.47 -11.55
C GLY A 316 8.95 -8.86 -11.60
N VAL A 317 8.05 -8.10 -10.97
CA VAL A 317 6.62 -8.34 -11.05
C VAL A 317 6.08 -7.78 -12.38
N PRO A 318 5.38 -8.58 -13.20
CA PRO A 318 4.66 -8.09 -14.37
C PRO A 318 3.63 -7.01 -14.01
N ALA A 319 3.63 -5.88 -14.71
CA ALA A 319 2.68 -4.78 -14.44
C ALA A 319 1.22 -5.25 -14.49
N LYS A 320 0.88 -6.15 -15.44
CA LYS A 320 -0.45 -6.77 -15.58
C LYS A 320 -0.93 -7.59 -14.38
N GLN A 321 -0.05 -7.93 -13.43
CA GLN A 321 -0.39 -8.58 -12.16
C GLN A 321 -0.52 -7.58 -10.99
N VAL A 322 -0.09 -6.33 -11.14
CA VAL A 322 -0.13 -5.32 -10.09
C VAL A 322 -1.42 -4.50 -10.22
N VAL A 323 -2.20 -4.43 -9.14
CA VAL A 323 -3.44 -3.65 -9.03
C VAL A 323 -3.15 -2.45 -8.13
N ALA A 324 -3.20 -1.24 -8.68
CA ALA A 324 -2.86 -0.02 -7.94
C ALA A 324 -3.97 0.39 -6.97
N GLY A 325 -3.59 0.66 -5.72
CA GLY A 325 -4.50 1.09 -4.67
C GLY A 325 -4.90 2.56 -4.76
N LEU A 326 -6.19 2.84 -4.67
CA LEU A 326 -6.78 4.17 -4.64
C LEU A 326 -7.56 4.33 -3.33
N ALA A 327 -7.23 5.37 -2.58
CA ALA A 327 -7.86 5.65 -1.28
C ALA A 327 -9.22 6.33 -1.46
N MET A 328 -10.23 5.82 -0.77
CA MET A 328 -11.57 6.42 -0.60
C MET A 328 -11.66 7.26 0.69
N TYR A 329 -10.52 7.78 1.13
CA TYR A 329 -10.36 8.58 2.35
C TYR A 329 -9.16 9.53 2.20
N GLY A 330 -9.10 10.53 3.07
CA GLY A 330 -7.99 11.45 3.25
C GLY A 330 -7.20 11.19 4.54
N ARG A 331 -5.92 11.55 4.54
CA ARG A 331 -5.12 11.72 5.76
C ARG A 331 -5.10 13.20 6.12
N SER A 332 -5.47 13.52 7.35
CA SER A 332 -5.58 14.89 7.84
C SER A 332 -4.55 15.21 8.92
N PHE A 333 -4.23 16.48 9.05
CA PHE A 333 -3.21 17.04 9.94
C PHE A 333 -3.64 18.41 10.45
N LYS A 334 -3.37 18.69 11.71
CA LYS A 334 -3.45 20.06 12.21
C LYS A 334 -2.15 20.77 11.92
N MET A 335 -2.23 21.82 11.11
CA MET A 335 -1.10 22.66 10.74
C MET A 335 -0.53 23.34 11.98
N ALA A 336 0.80 23.38 12.10
CA ALA A 336 1.49 24.14 13.12
C ALA A 336 1.31 25.66 12.94
N GLU A 337 1.13 26.11 11.69
CA GLU A 337 0.93 27.51 11.33
C GLU A 337 -0.11 27.63 10.20
N ALA A 338 -1.21 28.37 10.42
CA ALA A 338 -2.38 28.44 9.52
C ALA A 338 -2.09 28.84 8.05
N ASN A 339 -0.99 29.56 7.80
CA ASN A 339 -0.63 30.03 6.46
C ASN A 339 0.59 29.28 5.87
N CYS A 340 1.14 28.30 6.60
CA CYS A 340 2.20 27.46 6.09
C CYS A 340 1.58 26.20 5.49
N THR A 341 1.32 26.23 4.18
CA THR A 341 0.60 25.16 3.47
C THR A 341 1.52 24.28 2.61
N GLY A 342 2.76 24.67 2.39
CA GLY A 342 3.69 23.95 1.52
C GLY A 342 4.21 22.64 2.13
N PRO A 343 4.91 21.83 1.33
CA PRO A 343 5.32 20.48 1.74
C PRO A 343 6.42 20.43 2.79
N GLU A 344 7.03 21.57 3.12
CA GLU A 344 8.00 21.72 4.24
C GLU A 344 7.36 22.27 5.52
N CYS A 345 6.06 22.57 5.48
CA CYS A 345 5.32 23.03 6.64
C CYS A 345 4.98 21.86 7.55
N LEU A 346 4.86 22.13 8.85
CA LEU A 346 4.73 21.08 9.86
C LEU A 346 3.30 20.90 10.34
N PHE A 347 2.98 19.69 10.79
CA PHE A 347 1.79 19.41 11.59
C PHE A 347 2.11 19.26 13.09
N THR A 348 1.06 19.29 13.92
CA THR A 348 1.20 19.25 15.38
C THR A 348 1.03 17.87 15.96
N GLY A 349 1.97 17.47 16.83
CA GLY A 349 1.83 16.30 17.70
C GLY A 349 1.88 14.94 16.99
N PRO A 350 2.04 13.85 17.75
CA PRO A 350 2.13 12.49 17.19
C PRO A 350 0.80 11.93 16.69
N ASP A 351 -0.33 12.51 17.11
CA ASP A 351 -1.68 12.02 16.82
C ASP A 351 -2.39 12.89 15.76
N SER A 352 -1.61 13.47 14.82
CA SER A 352 -2.03 14.41 13.76
C SER A 352 -2.53 15.78 14.25
N GLY A 353 -3.20 15.82 15.41
CA GLY A 353 -3.85 17.00 15.97
C GLY A 353 -5.10 17.46 15.22
N ALA A 354 -5.42 16.85 14.07
CA ALA A 354 -6.59 17.17 13.26
C ALA A 354 -7.88 16.72 13.95
N ASP A 355 -8.98 17.37 13.58
CA ASP A 355 -10.31 16.96 14.04
C ASP A 355 -10.67 15.56 13.48
N ALA A 356 -11.34 14.75 14.28
CA ALA A 356 -11.89 13.48 13.83
C ALA A 356 -13.15 13.70 12.97
N GLY A 357 -13.37 12.81 12.00
CA GLY A 357 -14.62 12.76 11.24
C GLY A 357 -15.81 12.33 12.09
N GLU A 358 -17.03 12.70 11.68
CA GLU A 358 -18.26 12.38 12.40
C GLU A 358 -18.58 10.86 12.38
N CYS A 359 -18.37 10.21 11.25
CA CYS A 359 -18.61 8.78 11.04
C CYS A 359 -17.38 7.94 11.35
N THR A 360 -16.19 8.37 10.91
CA THR A 360 -14.93 7.63 11.10
C THR A 360 -14.37 7.74 12.50
N GLN A 361 -14.68 8.83 13.22
CA GLN A 361 -14.28 9.10 14.60
C GLN A 361 -12.78 8.91 14.89
N THR A 362 -11.95 9.07 13.87
CA THR A 362 -10.51 8.85 13.94
C THR A 362 -9.76 10.12 13.53
N PRO A 363 -9.05 10.81 14.45
CA PRO A 363 -8.17 11.91 14.09
C PRO A 363 -7.17 11.49 13.02
N GLY A 364 -6.93 12.36 12.04
CA GLY A 364 -6.00 12.10 10.95
C GLY A 364 -6.52 11.19 9.84
N TYR A 365 -7.82 10.84 9.86
CA TYR A 365 -8.46 9.98 8.85
C TYR A 365 -9.89 10.46 8.58
N LEU A 366 -10.19 10.83 7.34
CA LEU A 366 -11.53 11.28 6.94
C LEU A 366 -11.99 10.49 5.73
N ALA A 367 -13.17 9.88 5.80
CA ALA A 367 -13.78 9.22 4.65
C ALA A 367 -14.09 10.25 3.55
N ASN A 368 -14.00 9.87 2.27
CA ASN A 368 -14.37 10.75 1.15
C ASN A 368 -15.75 11.38 1.35
N TYR A 369 -16.73 10.62 1.88
CA TYR A 369 -18.05 11.16 2.25
C TYR A 369 -17.95 12.37 3.19
N GLU A 370 -17.16 12.27 4.26
CA GLU A 370 -16.97 13.35 5.25
C GLU A 370 -16.26 14.56 4.61
N ILE A 371 -15.36 14.32 3.66
CA ILE A 371 -14.69 15.37 2.88
C ILE A 371 -15.74 16.11 2.03
N TYR A 372 -16.61 15.39 1.33
CA TYR A 372 -17.70 15.99 0.57
C TYR A 372 -18.66 16.79 1.45
N GLU A 373 -18.95 16.31 2.67
CA GLU A 373 -19.75 17.08 3.63
C GLU A 373 -19.10 18.41 3.98
N ILE A 374 -17.79 18.45 4.25
CA ILE A 374 -17.06 19.71 4.50
C ILE A 374 -17.20 20.67 3.32
N LEU A 375 -17.06 20.17 2.08
CA LEU A 375 -17.21 20.98 0.87
C LEU A 375 -18.64 21.53 0.73
N VAL A 376 -19.66 20.69 0.91
CA VAL A 376 -21.07 21.10 0.85
C VAL A 376 -21.41 22.11 1.95
N GLN A 377 -20.92 21.91 3.17
CA GLN A 377 -21.16 22.84 4.28
C GLN A 377 -20.54 24.22 3.98
N ALA A 378 -19.32 24.26 3.44
CA ALA A 378 -18.65 25.50 3.03
C ALA A 378 -19.39 26.24 1.90
N GLU A 379 -20.06 25.51 0.99
CA GLU A 379 -20.91 26.09 -0.06
C GLU A 379 -22.26 26.62 0.46
N ASN A 380 -22.68 26.22 1.67
CA ASN A 380 -23.99 26.53 2.23
C ASN A 380 -23.90 27.21 3.61
N PRO A 381 -23.23 28.38 3.73
CA PRO A 381 -22.94 29.01 5.02
C PRO A 381 -24.20 29.46 5.79
N ASP A 382 -25.31 29.73 5.10
CA ASP A 382 -26.59 30.08 5.74
C ASP A 382 -27.20 28.91 6.53
N LEU A 383 -26.85 27.66 6.18
CA LEU A 383 -27.37 26.44 6.80
C LEU A 383 -26.42 25.88 7.86
N TYR A 384 -25.12 25.91 7.59
CA TYR A 384 -24.10 25.21 8.39
C TYR A 384 -23.14 26.15 9.13
N GLY A 385 -23.24 27.46 8.91
CA GLY A 385 -22.26 28.44 9.38
C GLY A 385 -21.05 28.54 8.45
N ASN A 386 -20.18 29.50 8.74
CA ASN A 386 -19.06 29.82 7.86
C ASN A 386 -17.88 28.85 8.09
N ILE A 387 -17.67 27.93 7.16
CA ILE A 387 -16.48 27.07 7.08
C ILE A 387 -15.54 27.66 6.04
N SER A 388 -14.34 28.05 6.45
CA SER A 388 -13.30 28.48 5.51
C SER A 388 -12.68 27.26 4.86
N ILE A 389 -12.58 27.26 3.52
CA ILE A 389 -11.90 26.21 2.77
C ILE A 389 -10.86 26.80 1.80
N THR A 390 -9.77 26.06 1.58
CA THR A 390 -8.79 26.30 0.52
C THR A 390 -8.44 24.97 -0.12
N GLN A 391 -8.51 24.91 -1.46
CA GLN A 391 -8.20 23.71 -2.24
C GLN A 391 -7.08 24.02 -3.23
N TYR A 392 -6.13 23.10 -3.35
CA TYR A 392 -5.07 23.16 -4.35
C TYR A 392 -4.53 21.75 -4.64
N TYR A 393 -3.72 21.65 -5.69
CA TYR A 393 -3.01 20.44 -6.06
C TYR A 393 -1.52 20.63 -5.81
N ASP A 394 -0.92 19.71 -5.07
CA ASP A 394 0.53 19.63 -4.81
C ASP A 394 0.93 18.16 -4.72
N GLU A 395 1.18 17.56 -5.90
CA GLU A 395 1.38 16.11 -6.11
C GLU A 395 0.23 15.20 -5.63
N GLY A 396 -0.81 15.76 -5.02
CA GLY A 396 -2.09 15.17 -4.67
C GLY A 396 -3.10 16.28 -4.34
N ASP A 397 -4.37 15.92 -4.17
CA ASP A 397 -5.39 16.93 -3.82
C ASP A 397 -5.28 17.29 -2.35
N VAL A 398 -5.29 18.59 -2.07
CA VAL A 398 -5.26 19.14 -0.73
C VAL A 398 -6.50 19.96 -0.45
N LEU A 399 -7.10 19.73 0.71
CA LEU A 399 -8.14 20.56 1.30
C LEU A 399 -7.65 21.08 2.66
N ILE A 400 -7.67 22.40 2.83
CA ILE A 400 -7.54 23.04 4.14
C ILE A 400 -8.91 23.54 4.55
N TYR A 401 -9.36 23.20 5.75
CA TYR A 401 -10.60 23.70 6.33
C TYR A 401 -10.41 24.26 7.74
N ASN A 402 -11.24 25.22 8.14
CA ASN A 402 -11.15 25.90 9.44
C ASN A 402 -9.72 26.41 9.74
N GLU A 403 -9.10 27.00 8.71
CA GLU A 403 -7.76 27.63 8.69
C GLU A 403 -6.55 26.72 8.93
N THR A 404 -6.71 25.59 9.61
CA THR A 404 -5.59 24.79 10.15
C THR A 404 -5.76 23.29 10.03
N ASN A 405 -6.93 22.78 9.62
CA ASN A 405 -7.05 21.35 9.31
C ASN A 405 -6.66 21.15 7.85
N TRP A 406 -5.47 20.65 7.63
CA TRP A 406 -4.95 20.28 6.33
C TRP A 406 -5.26 18.81 6.07
N MET A 407 -5.58 18.45 4.83
CA MET A 407 -5.84 17.07 4.46
C MET A 407 -5.40 16.83 3.03
N SER A 408 -4.83 15.65 2.80
CA SER A 408 -4.65 15.13 1.44
C SER A 408 -5.49 13.90 1.18
N TRP A 409 -6.10 13.88 0.01
CA TRP A 409 -7.05 12.87 -0.43
C TRP A 409 -7.00 12.75 -1.96
N LEU A 410 -7.77 11.80 -2.49
CA LEU A 410 -7.88 11.60 -3.93
C LEU A 410 -9.26 12.07 -4.40
N GLY A 411 -9.35 13.32 -4.84
CA GLY A 411 -10.60 13.91 -5.34
C GLY A 411 -11.01 13.31 -6.69
N PRO A 412 -12.27 13.52 -7.14
CA PRO A 412 -12.81 12.85 -8.33
C PRO A 412 -11.97 12.96 -9.60
N SER A 413 -11.39 14.13 -9.85
CA SER A 413 -10.57 14.37 -11.05
C SER A 413 -9.22 13.64 -10.96
N SER A 414 -8.57 13.68 -9.80
CA SER A 414 -7.30 12.99 -9.58
C SER A 414 -7.48 11.48 -9.51
N TYR A 415 -8.58 10.99 -8.93
CA TYR A 415 -8.98 9.60 -8.98
C TYR A 415 -9.08 9.08 -10.42
N ALA A 416 -9.86 9.76 -11.26
CA ALA A 416 -10.02 9.39 -12.67
C ALA A 416 -8.70 9.47 -13.45
N ALA A 417 -7.88 10.48 -13.16
CA ALA A 417 -6.57 10.64 -13.78
C ALA A 417 -5.60 9.52 -13.37
N GLN A 418 -5.56 9.15 -12.09
CA GLN A 418 -4.68 8.10 -11.58
C GLN A 418 -5.09 6.73 -12.10
N GLN A 419 -6.40 6.42 -12.11
CA GLN A 419 -6.90 5.20 -12.75
C GLN A 419 -6.54 5.13 -14.23
N SER A 420 -6.83 6.20 -14.99
CA SER A 420 -6.54 6.22 -16.42
C SER A 420 -5.04 6.10 -16.70
N TRP A 421 -4.19 6.65 -15.82
CA TRP A 421 -2.75 6.55 -15.92
C TRP A 421 -2.27 5.12 -15.69
N THR A 422 -2.73 4.44 -14.63
CA THR A 422 -2.36 3.05 -14.36
C THR A 422 -2.85 2.10 -15.46
N ASP A 423 -4.07 2.31 -15.97
CA ASP A 423 -4.60 1.52 -17.08
C ASP A 423 -3.77 1.73 -18.36
N GLY A 424 -3.39 2.98 -18.65
CA GLY A 424 -2.57 3.33 -19.81
C GLY A 424 -1.16 2.74 -19.76
N LEU A 425 -0.68 2.39 -18.56
CA LEU A 425 0.59 1.72 -18.30
C LEU A 425 0.46 0.19 -18.24
N ASN A 426 -0.67 -0.38 -18.65
CA ASN A 426 -0.94 -1.82 -18.68
C ASN A 426 -0.86 -2.52 -17.29
N PHE A 427 -1.10 -1.77 -16.21
CA PHE A 427 -1.26 -2.40 -14.90
C PHE A 427 -2.50 -3.30 -14.85
N GLY A 428 -2.51 -4.26 -13.92
CA GLY A 428 -3.58 -5.24 -13.73
C GLY A 428 -4.93 -4.62 -13.37
N GLY A 429 -4.95 -3.34 -12.96
CA GLY A 429 -6.15 -2.55 -12.71
C GLY A 429 -6.00 -1.67 -11.47
N THR A 430 -7.11 -1.38 -10.81
CA THR A 430 -7.16 -0.54 -9.60
C THR A 430 -8.00 -1.17 -8.50
N SER A 431 -7.66 -0.87 -7.24
CA SER A 431 -8.44 -1.26 -6.07
C SER A 431 -8.86 -0.06 -5.23
N ASP A 432 -10.11 -0.02 -4.80
CA ASP A 432 -10.65 1.04 -3.95
C ASP A 432 -10.64 0.58 -2.49
N TRP A 433 -9.82 1.23 -1.66
CA TRP A 433 -9.82 1.05 -0.20
C TRP A 433 -10.45 2.27 0.48
N ALA A 434 -11.64 2.17 1.07
CA ALA A 434 -12.63 1.11 0.94
C ALA A 434 -13.94 1.73 0.44
N VAL A 435 -14.74 0.94 -0.28
CA VAL A 435 -15.88 1.46 -1.06
C VAL A 435 -16.90 2.15 -0.16
N ASP A 436 -17.12 1.60 1.02
CA ASP A 436 -18.04 2.13 2.03
C ASP A 436 -17.59 3.45 2.68
N LEU A 437 -16.43 4.01 2.31
CA LEU A 437 -15.96 5.34 2.71
C LEU A 437 -16.29 6.42 1.68
N ASN A 438 -16.67 6.04 0.45
CA ASN A 438 -16.75 6.98 -0.67
C ASN A 438 -17.97 7.90 -0.61
N GLU A 439 -19.14 7.33 -0.32
CA GLU A 439 -20.43 8.03 -0.33
C GLU A 439 -21.44 7.36 0.59
N THR A 440 -22.59 8.00 0.83
CA THR A 440 -23.70 7.33 1.51
C THR A 440 -24.48 6.46 0.56
N TYR A 441 -24.83 5.26 1.01
CA TYR A 441 -25.64 4.33 0.26
C TYR A 441 -27.06 4.30 0.82
N SER A 442 -28.06 4.62 -0.01
CA SER A 442 -29.46 4.46 0.39
C SER A 442 -29.78 2.97 0.49
N ASN A 443 -30.04 2.48 1.70
CA ASN A 443 -30.44 1.08 1.90
C ASN A 443 -31.85 0.79 1.43
#